data_AF-A0A699XEL5-F1
#
_entry.id   AF-A0A699XEL5-F1
#
_cell.length_a   1.000
_cell.length_b   1.000
_cell.length_c   1.000
_cell.angle_alpha   90.00
_cell.angle_beta   90.00
_cell.angle_gamma   90.00
#
_symmetry.space_group_name_H-M   'P 1'
#
loop_
_entity.id
_entity.type
_entity.pdbx_description
1 polymer ?
#
loop_
_entity_poly.entity_id
_entity_poly.type
_entity_poly.pdbx_seq_one_letter_code
_entity_poly.pdbx_strand_id
1 'polypeptide(L)'
;IDWDEVIDYVKIKAKEDHVVKKYQALKRKPQTEGQARKNMMLYLKNVAGFKMDYFKGMSYDDIHPIFEAKFNSNVAFLLKTKEQI
;
A
#
# COMPACT_ATOMS: atom_id res chain seq x y z
N ILE A 1 20.01 0.07 2.95
CA ILE A 1 18.95 -0.87 2.52
C ILE A 1 18.77 -0.66 1.04
N ASP A 2 19.13 -1.67 0.25
CA ASP A 2 18.97 -1.62 -1.20
C ASP A 2 17.47 -1.70 -1.54
N TRP A 3 16.92 -0.58 -2.01
CA TRP A 3 15.52 -0.45 -2.36
C TRP A 3 15.13 -1.31 -3.57
N ASP A 4 16.10 -1.65 -4.44
CA ASP A 4 15.84 -2.51 -5.59
C ASP A 4 15.66 -3.97 -5.16
N GLU A 5 16.41 -4.44 -4.17
CA GLU A 5 16.32 -5.81 -3.65
C GLU A 5 15.00 -6.05 -2.87
N VAL A 6 14.54 -5.03 -2.12
CA VAL A 6 13.23 -5.06 -1.45
C VAL A 6 12.09 -5.09 -2.47
N ILE A 7 12.21 -4.33 -3.56
CA ILE A 7 11.22 -4.31 -4.65
C ILE A 7 11.19 -5.66 -5.38
N ASP A 8 12.35 -6.30 -5.60
CA ASP A 8 12.41 -7.57 -6.29
C ASP A 8 11.85 -8.73 -5.46
N TYR A 9 12.07 -8.75 -4.15
CA TYR A 9 11.42 -9.71 -3.25
C TYR A 9 9.88 -9.58 -3.29
N VAL A 10 9.36 -8.35 -3.25
CA VAL A 10 7.92 -8.08 -3.39
C VAL A 10 7.43 -8.51 -4.78
N LYS A 11 8.19 -8.29 -5.86
CA LYS A 11 7.87 -8.73 -7.23
C LYS A 11 8.00 -10.24 -7.45
N ILE A 12 8.73 -10.97 -6.62
CA ILE A 12 8.82 -12.44 -6.69
C ILE A 12 7.60 -13.04 -5.98
N LYS A 13 7.31 -12.63 -4.74
CA LYS A 13 6.06 -12.96 -4.02
C LYS A 13 4.80 -12.56 -4.80
N ALA A 14 4.95 -11.59 -5.69
CA ALA A 14 3.90 -11.06 -6.53
C ALA A 14 3.43 -11.87 -7.70
N LYS A 15 4.35 -12.62 -8.32
CA LYS A 15 4.03 -13.32 -9.56
C LYS A 15 3.07 -14.50 -9.31
N GLU A 16 2.97 -14.96 -8.07
CA GLU A 16 2.10 -16.07 -7.66
C GLU A 16 0.76 -15.63 -7.03
N ASP A 17 0.67 -14.39 -6.53
CA ASP A 17 -0.46 -13.95 -5.72
C ASP A 17 -1.39 -12.96 -6.47
N HIS A 18 -2.69 -13.23 -6.46
CA HIS A 18 -3.74 -12.35 -7.01
C HIS A 18 -3.69 -10.94 -6.37
N VAL A 19 -3.13 -10.83 -5.16
CA VAL A 19 -2.87 -9.58 -4.45
C VAL A 19 -1.85 -8.70 -5.19
N VAL A 20 -0.87 -9.25 -5.90
CA VAL A 20 0.12 -8.40 -6.58
C VAL A 20 -0.17 -8.09 -8.03
N LYS A 21 -1.01 -8.88 -8.72
CA LYS A 21 -1.66 -8.34 -9.93
C LYS A 21 -2.43 -7.06 -9.60
N LYS A 22 -3.13 -7.03 -8.46
CA LYS A 22 -3.77 -5.81 -7.95
C LYS A 22 -2.73 -4.74 -7.60
N TYR A 23 -1.65 -5.08 -6.90
CA TYR A 23 -0.62 -4.10 -6.55
C TYR A 23 0.15 -3.53 -7.77
N GLN A 24 0.41 -4.30 -8.83
CA GLN A 24 0.95 -3.78 -10.10
C GLN A 24 -0.03 -2.82 -10.80
N ALA A 25 -1.33 -3.13 -10.77
CA ALA A 25 -2.36 -2.21 -11.28
C ALA A 25 -2.44 -0.92 -10.44
N LEU A 26 -2.27 -1.03 -9.11
CA LEU A 26 -2.17 0.10 -8.17
C LEU A 26 -0.90 0.94 -8.38
N LYS A 27 0.19 0.33 -8.86
CA LYS A 27 1.50 0.97 -9.11
C LYS A 27 1.57 1.73 -10.44
N ARG A 28 0.61 1.54 -11.35
CA ARG A 28 0.43 2.47 -12.49
C ARG A 28 0.11 3.85 -11.90
N LYS A 29 0.83 4.90 -12.33
CA LYS A 29 0.56 6.27 -11.86
C LYS A 29 -0.95 6.51 -11.90
N PRO A 30 -1.59 6.85 -10.77
CA PRO A 30 -3.00 7.20 -10.78
C PRO A 30 -3.20 8.29 -11.83
N GLN A 31 -4.07 8.05 -12.80
CA GLN A 31 -4.33 9.04 -13.85
C GLN A 31 -5.14 10.20 -13.29
N THR A 32 -5.83 9.99 -12.16
CA THR A 32 -6.62 11.00 -11.46
C THR A 32 -6.51 10.83 -9.96
N GLU A 33 -6.72 11.92 -9.23
CA GLU A 33 -6.77 11.94 -7.76
C GLU A 33 -7.84 10.97 -7.21
N GLY A 34 -8.97 10.82 -7.89
CA GLY A 34 -10.01 9.86 -7.53
C GLY A 34 -9.56 8.40 -7.59
N GLN A 35 -8.68 8.04 -8.54
CA GLN A 35 -8.07 6.71 -8.59
C GLN A 35 -7.06 6.53 -7.44
N ALA A 36 -6.22 7.54 -7.19
CA ALA A 36 -5.25 7.50 -6.08
C ALA A 36 -5.96 7.32 -4.73
N ARG A 37 -7.05 8.07 -4.52
CA ARG A 37 -7.91 7.96 -3.35
C ARG A 37 -8.50 6.56 -3.18
N LYS A 38 -9.07 5.97 -4.25
CA LYS A 38 -9.60 4.59 -4.21
C LYS A 38 -8.53 3.57 -3.85
N ASN A 39 -7.32 3.73 -4.39
CA ASN A 39 -6.20 2.86 -4.14
C ASN A 39 -5.76 2.90 -2.67
N MET A 40 -5.66 4.09 -2.08
CA MET A 40 -5.32 4.28 -0.66
C MET A 40 -6.39 3.67 0.27
N MET A 41 -7.68 3.92 0.01
CA MET A 41 -8.78 3.33 0.79
C MET A 41 -8.75 1.79 0.75
N LEU A 42 -8.49 1.21 -0.43
CA LEU A 42 -8.42 -0.23 -0.59
C LEU A 42 -7.23 -0.84 0.16
N TYR A 43 -6.07 -0.19 0.13
CA TYR A 43 -4.90 -0.60 0.92
C TYR A 43 -5.22 -0.57 2.41
N LEU A 44 -5.76 0.54 2.92
CA LEU A 44 -6.11 0.70 4.33
C LEU A 44 -7.15 -0.33 4.79
N LYS A 45 -8.13 -0.67 3.94
CA LYS A 45 -9.06 -1.77 4.20
C LYS A 45 -8.34 -3.11 4.35
N ASN A 46 -7.49 -3.46 3.38
CA ASN A 46 -6.89 -4.79 3.32
C ASN A 46 -5.79 -5.00 4.35
N VAL A 47 -5.01 -3.96 4.64
CA VAL A 47 -3.79 -4.06 5.46
C VAL A 47 -4.03 -3.58 6.90
N ALA A 48 -4.90 -2.60 7.09
CA ALA A 48 -5.18 -2.03 8.40
C ALA A 48 -6.61 -2.29 8.91
N GLY A 49 -7.45 -2.98 8.14
CA GLY A 49 -8.79 -3.38 8.57
C GLY A 49 -9.81 -2.25 8.59
N PHE A 50 -9.52 -1.09 7.96
CA PHE A 50 -10.49 0.01 7.90
C PHE A 50 -11.74 -0.40 7.12
N LYS A 51 -12.90 0.01 7.61
CA LYS A 51 -14.14 -0.12 6.86
C LYS A 51 -14.23 0.99 5.80
N MET A 52 -14.88 0.71 4.67
CA MET A 52 -15.01 1.68 3.57
C MET A 52 -15.91 2.88 3.91
N ASP A 53 -16.84 2.70 4.83
CA ASP A 53 -17.74 3.76 5.33
C ASP A 53 -16.99 4.87 6.08
N TYR A 54 -15.88 4.54 6.76
CA TYR A 54 -14.99 5.50 7.41
C TYR A 54 -14.52 6.60 6.45
N PHE A 55 -14.27 6.26 5.18
CA PHE A 55 -13.76 7.20 4.17
C PHE A 55 -14.85 7.95 3.40
N LYS A 56 -16.13 7.77 3.74
CA LYS A 56 -17.24 8.50 3.09
C LYS A 56 -17.08 9.99 3.37
N GLY A 57 -17.09 10.79 2.31
CA GLY A 57 -16.93 12.25 2.40
C GLY A 57 -15.50 12.77 2.54
N MET A 58 -14.52 11.93 2.90
CA MET A 58 -13.12 12.35 3.03
C MET A 58 -12.48 12.68 1.67
N SER A 59 -11.69 13.74 1.57
CA SER A 59 -10.93 14.08 0.36
C SER A 59 -9.67 13.22 0.19
N TYR A 60 -8.92 13.44 -0.88
CA TYR A 60 -7.58 12.84 -1.01
C TYR A 60 -6.66 13.31 0.13
N ASP A 61 -6.67 14.61 0.43
CA ASP A 61 -5.81 15.23 1.43
C ASP A 61 -6.10 14.74 2.85
N ASP A 62 -7.34 14.35 3.13
CA ASP A 62 -7.71 13.73 4.41
C ASP A 62 -7.21 12.27 4.54
N ILE A 63 -7.23 11.53 3.42
CA ILE A 63 -6.89 10.09 3.39
C ILE A 63 -5.38 9.88 3.27
N HIS A 64 -4.68 10.77 2.58
CA HIS A 64 -3.28 10.64 2.26
C HIS A 64 -2.37 10.51 3.50
N PRO A 65 -2.50 11.34 4.55
CA PRO A 65 -1.69 11.21 5.77
C PRO A 65 -1.94 9.88 6.51
N ILE A 66 -3.18 9.38 6.52
CA ILE A 66 -3.55 8.12 7.16
C ILE A 66 -2.88 6.95 6.43
N PHE A 67 -2.93 6.98 5.09
CA PHE A 67 -2.26 6.00 4.26
C PHE A 67 -0.74 6.01 4.48
N GLU A 68 -0.11 7.18 4.46
CA GLU A 68 1.33 7.34 4.62
C GLU A 68 1.82 6.81 5.97
N ALA A 69 1.14 7.18 7.06
CA ALA A 69 1.47 6.71 8.40
C ALA A 69 1.44 5.17 8.49
N LYS A 70 0.39 4.54 7.94
CA LYS A 70 0.26 3.08 7.97
C LYS A 70 1.27 2.40 7.05
N PHE A 71 1.50 2.95 5.86
CA PHE A 71 2.48 2.44 4.92
C PHE A 71 3.89 2.45 5.51
N ASN A 72 4.32 3.59 6.07
CA ASN A 72 5.63 3.74 6.71
C ASN A 72 5.79 2.80 7.90
N SER A 73 4.75 2.64 8.73
CA SER A 73 4.77 1.68 9.83
C SER A 73 4.95 0.23 9.35
N ASN A 74 4.28 -0.17 8.26
CA ASN A 74 4.43 -1.50 7.70
C ASN A 74 5.81 -1.72 7.08
N VAL A 75 6.35 -0.74 6.37
CA VAL A 75 7.72 -0.80 5.83
C VAL A 75 8.73 -0.95 6.97
N ALA A 76 8.62 -0.14 8.02
CA ALA A 76 9.49 -0.23 9.19
C ALA A 76 9.40 -1.61 9.88
N PHE A 77 8.20 -2.18 9.98
CA PHE A 77 8.01 -3.54 10.51
C PHE A 77 8.72 -4.59 9.66
N LEU A 78 8.53 -4.56 8.34
CA LEU A 78 9.18 -5.51 7.42
C LEU A 78 10.71 -5.40 7.43
N LEU A 79 11.25 -4.20 7.55
CA LEU A 79 12.70 -3.99 7.66
C LEU A 79 13.26 -4.58 8.96
N LYS A 80 12.57 -4.38 10.09
CA LYS A 80 12.96 -4.99 11.37
C LYS A 80 12.93 -6.52 11.32
N THR A 81 11.93 -7.11 10.65
CA THR A 81 11.88 -8.57 10.47
C THR A 81 13.04 -9.09 9.61
N LYS A 82 13.53 -8.31 8.63
CA LYS A 82 14.70 -8.68 7.83
C LYS A 82 16.02 -8.63 8.60
N GLU A 83 16.21 -7.68 9.50
CA GLU A 83 17.44 -7.57 10.31
C GLU A 83 17.54 -8.67 11.38
N GLN A 84 16.41 -9.31 11.72
CA GLN A 84 16.35 -10.39 12.70
C GLN A 84 16.43 -11.80 12.07
N ILE A 85 16.55 -11.88 10.74
CA ILE A 85 16.80 -13.12 9.97
C ILE A 85 18.28 -13.16 9.61
#